data_AF-A0A8G0P5R2-F1
#
_entry.id   AF-A0A8G0P5R2-F1
#
_cell.length_a   1.000
_cell.length_b   1.000
_cell.length_c   1.000
_cell.angle_alpha   90.00
_cell.angle_beta   90.00
_cell.angle_gamma   90.00
#
_symmetry.space_group_name_H-M   'P 1'
#
loop_
_entity.id
_entity.type
_entity.pdbx_description
1 polymer ?
#
loop_
_entity_poly.entity_id
_entity_poly.type
_entity_poly.pdbx_seq_one_letter_code
_entity_poly.pdbx_strand_id
1 'polypeptide(L)'
;MNDQNIAINTFWRGISVAAPVFRFVKNGTDWKSTYNAISYNTGKIYYGEGIFRDAKSKDVSNLVNIMILAHEYGHQLQYAFHLPSEKESTARASELEADGMAGYYLRRGYGKSTYSEIVTAYNFAYEIGDNKTTSSDHHGKPQQRRSAVRLGFLLADPVNAKLTATQFDSKFFYYYDGVLNASYRMAKPEGMSDEGHRLIMSKMKELQRIKSGKMSDAEFFNLD
;
A
#
# COMPACT_ATOMS: atom_id res chain seq x y z
N MET A 1 15.89 7.64 -5.62
CA MET A 1 15.33 6.34 -5.18
C MET A 1 16.09 5.73 -4.02
N ASN A 2 17.44 5.73 -3.99
CA ASN A 2 18.19 5.27 -2.81
C ASN A 2 17.81 6.03 -1.52
N ASP A 3 17.78 7.36 -1.56
CA ASP A 3 17.39 8.17 -0.40
C ASP A 3 15.96 7.85 0.08
N GLN A 4 15.07 7.59 -0.88
CA GLN A 4 13.70 7.19 -0.59
C GLN A 4 13.63 5.81 0.09
N ASN A 5 14.45 4.84 -0.34
CA ASN A 5 14.55 3.54 0.31
C ASN A 5 15.06 3.66 1.75
N ILE A 6 16.05 4.53 1.98
CA ILE A 6 16.56 4.84 3.32
C ILE A 6 15.45 5.48 4.18
N ALA A 7 14.74 6.46 3.64
CA ALA A 7 13.64 7.12 4.35
C ALA A 7 12.51 6.15 4.75
N ILE A 8 12.12 5.23 3.86
CA ILE A 8 11.12 4.20 4.16
C ILE A 8 11.62 3.24 5.24
N ASN A 9 12.90 2.84 5.19
CA ASN A 9 13.50 2.02 6.25
C ASN A 9 13.46 2.70 7.61
N THR A 10 13.98 3.94 7.68
CA THR A 10 13.99 4.73 8.91
C THR A 10 12.58 4.91 9.46
N PHE A 11 11.59 5.09 8.58
CA PHE A 11 10.19 5.18 8.99
C PHE A 11 9.67 3.88 9.63
N TRP A 12 9.80 2.72 8.97
CA TRP A 12 9.15 1.49 9.47
C TRP A 12 9.92 0.76 10.57
N ARG A 13 11.26 0.75 10.50
CA ARG A 13 12.12 -0.09 11.35
C ARG A 13 13.09 0.69 12.22
N GLY A 14 13.34 1.97 11.92
CA GLY A 14 14.45 2.69 12.53
C GLY A 14 15.80 2.14 12.06
N ILE A 15 16.84 2.24 12.90
CA ILE A 15 18.24 1.89 12.55
C ILE A 15 18.65 0.47 12.97
N SER A 16 17.78 -0.28 13.66
CA SER A 16 18.12 -1.56 14.30
C SER A 16 17.91 -2.80 13.43
N VAL A 17 17.28 -2.66 12.26
CA VAL A 17 17.09 -3.74 11.28
C VAL A 17 17.71 -3.32 9.97
N ALA A 18 18.44 -4.25 9.32
CA ALA A 18 19.08 -3.98 8.05
C ALA A 18 18.04 -3.55 6.99
N ALA A 19 18.33 -2.44 6.31
CA ALA A 19 17.56 -2.01 5.15
C ALA A 19 17.73 -3.03 4.01
N PRO A 20 16.68 -3.26 3.19
CA PRO A 20 16.84 -4.04 1.98
C PRO A 20 17.82 -3.35 1.03
N VAL A 21 18.59 -4.16 0.31
CA VAL A 21 19.51 -3.69 -0.72
C VAL A 21 18.70 -3.27 -1.94
N PHE A 22 18.68 -1.98 -2.21
CA PHE A 22 18.07 -1.43 -3.42
C PHE A 22 18.99 -1.57 -4.63
N ARG A 23 18.43 -2.00 -5.76
CA ARG A 23 19.11 -2.09 -7.06
C ARG A 23 18.23 -1.46 -8.13
N PHE A 24 18.74 -0.42 -8.77
CA PHE A 24 18.10 0.14 -9.96
C PHE A 24 18.56 -0.65 -11.19
N VAL A 25 17.63 -1.30 -11.88
CA VAL A 25 17.91 -2.18 -13.02
C VAL A 25 17.73 -1.39 -14.30
N LYS A 26 18.79 -1.28 -15.10
CA LYS A 26 18.76 -0.59 -16.40
C LYS A 26 18.99 -1.58 -17.52
N ASN A 27 18.36 -1.31 -18.66
CA ASN A 27 18.73 -1.90 -19.93
C ASN A 27 18.95 -0.74 -20.92
N GLY A 28 20.21 -0.39 -21.16
CA GLY A 28 20.62 0.82 -21.87
C GLY A 28 20.19 0.88 -23.34
N THR A 29 19.71 -0.23 -23.91
CA THR A 29 19.22 -0.31 -25.30
C THR A 29 17.70 -0.47 -25.37
N ASP A 30 17.07 -1.13 -24.39
CA ASP A 30 15.62 -1.28 -24.30
C ASP A 30 15.14 -1.16 -22.85
N TRP A 31 14.91 0.08 -22.42
CA TRP A 31 14.43 0.35 -21.06
C TRP A 31 13.07 -0.30 -20.78
N LYS A 32 12.23 -0.55 -21.80
CA LYS A 32 10.90 -1.18 -21.62
C LYS A 32 11.02 -2.62 -21.14
N SER A 33 12.12 -3.29 -21.43
CA SER A 33 12.39 -4.65 -20.92
C SER A 33 12.53 -4.70 -19.39
N THR A 34 12.64 -3.55 -18.73
CA THR A 34 12.74 -3.43 -17.26
C THR A 34 11.45 -2.84 -16.66
N TYR A 35 10.30 -3.11 -17.28
CA TYR A 35 9.00 -2.70 -16.75
C TYR A 35 8.58 -3.63 -15.59
N ASN A 36 9.31 -3.56 -14.48
CA ASN A 36 8.94 -4.28 -13.25
C ASN A 36 9.62 -3.65 -12.02
N ALA A 37 8.99 -3.79 -10.85
CA ALA A 37 9.60 -3.63 -9.54
C ALA A 37 9.33 -4.91 -8.76
N ILE A 38 10.32 -5.41 -8.03
CA ILE A 38 10.18 -6.69 -7.32
C ILE A 38 10.99 -6.72 -6.02
N SER A 39 10.35 -7.28 -5.01
CA SER A 39 10.89 -7.54 -3.69
C SER A 39 11.25 -9.03 -3.54
N TYR A 40 12.48 -9.32 -3.12
CA TYR A 40 12.92 -10.68 -2.85
C TYR A 40 13.06 -10.92 -1.34
N ASN A 41 12.65 -12.10 -0.88
CA ASN A 41 12.83 -12.55 0.51
C ASN A 41 14.30 -12.59 0.98
N THR A 42 15.26 -12.45 0.07
CA THR A 42 16.71 -12.32 0.35
C THR A 42 17.14 -10.91 0.76
N GLY A 43 16.19 -10.01 1.06
CA GLY A 43 16.51 -8.65 1.49
C GLY A 43 16.87 -7.71 0.34
N LYS A 44 16.30 -7.90 -0.85
CA LYS A 44 16.62 -7.11 -2.05
C LYS A 44 15.37 -6.55 -2.71
N ILE A 45 15.44 -5.28 -3.13
CA ILE A 45 14.43 -4.64 -3.98
C ILE A 45 15.08 -4.27 -5.30
N TYR A 46 14.53 -4.79 -6.40
CA TYR A 46 14.98 -4.49 -7.76
C TYR A 46 13.93 -3.60 -8.42
N TYR A 47 14.36 -2.42 -8.86
CA TYR A 47 13.48 -1.41 -9.44
C TYR A 47 13.94 -1.11 -10.87
N GLY A 48 13.12 -1.46 -11.86
CA GLY A 48 13.47 -1.31 -13.26
C GLY A 48 13.32 0.12 -13.79
N GLU A 49 14.18 0.48 -14.74
CA GLU A 49 14.16 1.79 -15.40
C GLU A 49 12.87 2.04 -16.19
N GLY A 50 12.29 0.99 -16.78
CA GLY A 50 11.11 1.15 -17.61
C GLY A 50 9.86 1.52 -16.82
N ILE A 51 9.60 0.83 -15.71
CA ILE A 51 8.49 1.18 -14.83
C ILE A 51 8.74 2.53 -14.15
N PHE A 52 9.99 2.86 -13.82
CA PHE A 52 10.36 4.15 -13.25
C PHE A 52 10.03 5.32 -14.17
N ARG A 53 10.37 5.19 -15.46
CA ARG A 53 10.12 6.22 -16.49
C ARG A 53 8.63 6.38 -16.76
N ASP A 54 7.89 5.28 -16.83
CA ASP A 54 6.44 5.33 -17.03
C ASP A 54 5.74 6.03 -15.85
N ALA A 55 6.04 5.62 -14.62
CA ALA A 55 5.56 6.25 -13.40
C ALA A 55 5.91 7.74 -13.34
N LYS A 56 7.12 8.13 -13.75
CA LYS A 56 7.54 9.53 -13.81
C LYS A 56 6.78 10.33 -14.89
N SER A 57 6.36 9.69 -15.98
CA SER A 57 5.58 10.33 -17.03
C SER A 57 4.13 10.59 -16.60
N LYS A 58 3.57 9.73 -15.74
CA LYS A 58 2.23 9.86 -15.15
C LYS A 58 2.16 10.89 -14.03
N ASP A 59 3.29 11.19 -13.38
CA ASP A 59 3.34 12.12 -12.25
C ASP A 59 4.69 12.83 -12.12
N VAL A 60 4.68 14.13 -12.43
CA VAL A 60 5.86 15.00 -12.34
C VAL A 60 6.42 15.10 -10.91
N SER A 61 5.58 14.92 -9.89
CA SER A 61 5.98 15.00 -8.48
C SER A 61 6.70 13.75 -7.95
N ASN A 62 6.76 12.67 -8.74
CA ASN A 62 7.39 11.39 -8.41
C ASN A 62 6.68 10.54 -7.34
N LEU A 63 5.45 10.86 -6.95
CA LEU A 63 4.66 10.11 -5.97
C LEU A 63 4.36 8.69 -6.44
N VAL A 64 4.08 8.48 -7.74
CA VAL A 64 3.84 7.13 -8.27
C VAL A 64 5.07 6.23 -8.03
N ASN A 65 6.28 6.74 -8.29
CA ASN A 65 7.53 6.01 -8.01
C ASN A 65 7.74 5.74 -6.52
N ILE A 66 7.39 6.70 -5.65
CA ILE A 66 7.48 6.54 -4.20
C ILE A 66 6.50 5.48 -3.71
N MET A 67 5.28 5.47 -4.23
CA MET A 67 4.25 4.48 -3.90
C MET A 67 4.71 3.07 -4.27
N ILE A 68 5.22 2.88 -5.49
CA ILE A 68 5.77 1.58 -5.94
C ILE A 68 6.87 1.13 -4.98
N LEU A 69 7.83 2.01 -4.67
CA LEU A 69 8.92 1.63 -3.77
C LEU A 69 8.42 1.33 -2.34
N ALA A 70 7.42 2.06 -1.85
CA ALA A 70 6.82 1.80 -0.54
C ALA A 70 6.06 0.47 -0.52
N HIS A 71 5.40 0.09 -1.63
CA HIS A 71 4.77 -1.21 -1.82
C HIS A 71 5.82 -2.34 -1.77
N GLU A 72 6.90 -2.24 -2.57
CA GLU A 72 7.98 -3.24 -2.54
C GLU A 72 8.63 -3.37 -1.16
N TYR A 73 8.70 -2.25 -0.42
CA TYR A 73 9.17 -2.25 0.96
C TYR A 73 8.17 -2.92 1.90
N GLY A 74 6.86 -2.80 1.66
CA GLY A 74 5.81 -3.55 2.35
C GLY A 74 6.09 -5.05 2.32
N HIS A 75 6.46 -5.60 1.18
CA HIS A 75 6.90 -7.00 1.08
C HIS A 75 8.17 -7.30 1.92
N GLN A 76 9.13 -6.39 2.02
CA GLN A 76 10.28 -6.57 2.92
C GLN A 76 9.90 -6.59 4.40
N LEU A 77 8.84 -5.85 4.78
CA LEU A 77 8.26 -5.92 6.11
C LEU A 77 7.60 -7.29 6.33
N GLN A 78 6.82 -7.76 5.37
CA GLN A 78 6.21 -9.08 5.39
C GLN A 78 7.24 -10.19 5.58
N TYR A 79 8.33 -10.18 4.81
CA TYR A 79 9.37 -11.19 4.93
C TYR A 79 10.04 -11.21 6.31
N ALA A 80 10.44 -10.05 6.86
CA ALA A 80 11.17 -10.09 8.13
C ALA A 80 10.28 -10.19 9.37
N PHE A 81 8.98 -9.88 9.27
CA PHE A 81 8.03 -9.98 10.37
C PHE A 81 7.04 -11.15 10.23
N HIS A 82 7.20 -11.98 9.20
CA HIS A 82 6.34 -13.14 8.90
C HIS A 82 4.86 -12.77 8.65
N LEU A 83 4.62 -11.63 8.02
CA LEU A 83 3.29 -11.11 7.65
C LEU A 83 2.94 -11.51 6.20
N PRO A 84 1.68 -11.37 5.73
CA PRO A 84 0.49 -11.04 6.51
C PRO A 84 0.15 -12.13 7.53
N SER A 85 -0.53 -11.77 8.62
CA SER A 85 -1.11 -12.77 9.53
C SER A 85 -2.26 -13.53 8.87
N GLU A 86 -3.03 -12.85 8.01
CA GLU A 86 -4.09 -13.45 7.19
C GLU A 86 -3.48 -14.36 6.11
N LYS A 87 -3.88 -15.63 6.08
CA LYS A 87 -3.36 -16.62 5.12
C LYS A 87 -4.42 -16.97 4.09
N GLU A 88 -4.13 -16.66 2.84
CA GLU A 88 -4.95 -17.02 1.69
C GLU A 88 -4.20 -17.98 0.76
N SER A 89 -4.94 -18.76 -0.03
CA SER A 89 -4.38 -19.60 -1.09
C SER A 89 -3.87 -18.80 -2.30
N THR A 90 -4.03 -17.48 -2.27
CA THR A 90 -3.63 -16.54 -3.32
C THR A 90 -2.71 -15.46 -2.76
N ALA A 91 -1.98 -14.76 -3.63
CA ALA A 91 -1.14 -13.61 -3.26
C ALA A 91 -1.93 -12.38 -2.75
N ARG A 92 -3.27 -12.42 -2.75
CA ARG A 92 -4.13 -11.28 -2.46
C ARG A 92 -3.86 -10.65 -1.10
N ALA A 93 -3.76 -11.45 -0.03
CA ALA A 93 -3.52 -10.91 1.32
C ALA A 93 -2.20 -10.12 1.37
N SER A 94 -1.12 -10.69 0.83
CA SER A 94 0.19 -10.04 0.82
C SER A 94 0.20 -8.76 -0.01
N GLU A 95 -0.45 -8.75 -1.16
CA GLU A 95 -0.50 -7.57 -2.05
C GLU A 95 -1.32 -6.44 -1.44
N LEU A 96 -2.49 -6.74 -0.87
CA LEU A 96 -3.36 -5.74 -0.25
C LEU A 96 -2.73 -5.12 0.99
N GLU A 97 -2.03 -5.92 1.81
CA GLU A 97 -1.31 -5.37 2.95
C GLU A 97 -0.15 -4.47 2.50
N ALA A 98 0.63 -4.87 1.48
CA ALA A 98 1.71 -4.06 0.91
C ALA A 98 1.18 -2.72 0.33
N ASP A 99 0.05 -2.76 -0.36
CA ASP A 99 -0.70 -1.58 -0.81
C ASP A 99 -1.11 -0.68 0.37
N GLY A 100 -1.65 -1.28 1.43
CA GLY A 100 -1.99 -0.58 2.66
C GLY A 100 -0.78 0.09 3.32
N MET A 101 0.34 -0.61 3.43
CA MET A 101 1.59 -0.08 3.99
C MET A 101 2.14 1.07 3.13
N ALA A 102 2.01 1.00 1.80
CA ALA A 102 2.37 2.10 0.92
C ALA A 102 1.51 3.34 1.18
N GLY A 103 0.18 3.18 1.30
CA GLY A 103 -0.75 4.27 1.66
C GLY A 103 -0.44 4.87 3.04
N TYR A 104 -0.12 4.02 4.01
CA TYR A 104 0.28 4.43 5.36
C TYR A 104 1.57 5.28 5.33
N TYR A 105 2.56 4.83 4.57
CA TYR A 105 3.82 5.54 4.37
C TYR A 105 3.60 6.89 3.69
N LEU A 106 2.81 6.97 2.62
CA LEU A 106 2.55 8.24 1.93
C LEU A 106 1.95 9.31 2.84
N ARG A 107 0.99 8.92 3.70
CA ARG A 107 0.40 9.81 4.71
C ARG A 107 1.42 10.30 5.72
N ARG A 108 2.04 9.36 6.43
CA ARG A 108 2.75 9.66 7.69
C ARG A 108 4.27 9.69 7.56
N GLY A 109 4.83 8.90 6.65
CA GLY A 109 6.26 8.86 6.39
C GLY A 109 6.71 9.87 5.34
N TYR A 110 5.95 10.03 4.27
CA TYR A 110 6.21 11.01 3.21
C TYR A 110 5.54 12.38 3.47
N GLY A 111 4.50 12.42 4.30
CA GLY A 111 3.92 13.66 4.82
C GLY A 111 2.77 14.24 3.99
N LYS A 112 1.96 13.41 3.34
CA LYS A 112 0.80 13.87 2.57
C LYS A 112 -0.45 14.04 3.43
N SER A 113 -1.04 15.23 3.37
CA SER A 113 -2.06 15.73 4.29
C SER A 113 -3.49 15.60 3.79
N THR A 114 -3.70 15.35 2.50
CA THR A 114 -5.03 15.02 1.96
C THR A 114 -4.93 13.87 0.98
N TYR A 115 -6.05 13.19 0.73
CA TYR A 115 -6.08 12.09 -0.21
C TYR A 115 -5.90 12.53 -1.66
N SER A 116 -6.43 13.71 -2.00
CA SER A 116 -6.25 14.31 -3.34
C SER A 116 -4.77 14.48 -3.72
N GLU A 117 -3.88 14.70 -2.73
CA GLU A 117 -2.43 14.84 -3.00
C GLU A 117 -1.75 13.55 -3.46
N ILE A 118 -2.36 12.40 -3.23
CA ILE A 118 -1.74 11.10 -3.51
C ILE A 118 -2.52 10.29 -4.53
N VAL A 119 -3.71 10.73 -4.92
CA VAL A 119 -4.65 9.92 -5.70
C VAL A 119 -4.09 9.40 -7.03
N THR A 120 -3.19 10.14 -7.68
CA THR A 120 -2.46 9.67 -8.88
C THR A 120 -1.62 8.43 -8.59
N ALA A 121 -1.03 8.33 -7.40
CA ALA A 121 -0.27 7.16 -6.97
C ALA A 121 -1.17 5.93 -6.70
N TYR A 122 -2.46 6.12 -6.44
CA TYR A 122 -3.42 5.02 -6.21
C TYR A 122 -3.91 4.40 -7.50
N ASN A 123 -3.93 5.17 -8.59
CA ASN A 123 -4.23 4.61 -9.90
C ASN A 123 -3.20 3.58 -10.32
N PHE A 124 -1.95 3.72 -9.89
CA PHE A 124 -0.96 2.67 -10.13
C PHE A 124 -1.37 1.36 -9.45
N ALA A 125 -1.78 1.36 -8.17
CA ALA A 125 -2.29 0.15 -7.49
C ALA A 125 -3.44 -0.52 -8.25
N TYR A 126 -4.29 0.28 -8.89
CA TYR A 126 -5.37 -0.23 -9.74
C TYR A 126 -4.83 -0.92 -10.99
N GLU A 127 -3.83 -0.33 -11.66
CA GLU A 127 -3.23 -0.85 -12.89
C GLU A 127 -2.53 -2.20 -12.71
N ILE A 128 -2.01 -2.50 -11.51
CA ILE A 128 -1.40 -3.80 -11.16
C ILE A 128 -2.37 -4.82 -10.53
N GLY A 129 -3.66 -4.50 -10.40
CA GLY A 129 -4.67 -5.48 -10.02
C GLY A 129 -5.03 -6.43 -11.15
N ASP A 130 -5.61 -7.59 -10.82
CA ASP A 130 -6.05 -8.57 -11.82
C ASP A 130 -7.43 -9.17 -11.49
N ASN A 131 -8.05 -9.85 -12.47
CA ASN A 131 -9.34 -10.53 -12.31
C ASN A 131 -9.23 -12.06 -12.20
N LYS A 132 -8.03 -12.61 -12.04
CA LYS A 132 -7.73 -14.05 -12.03
C LYS A 132 -7.99 -14.69 -10.65
N THR A 133 -9.18 -14.53 -10.10
CA THR A 133 -9.49 -14.79 -8.67
C THR A 133 -9.25 -16.23 -8.17
N THR A 134 -9.02 -17.20 -9.05
CA THR A 134 -8.70 -18.60 -8.69
C THR A 134 -7.23 -18.97 -8.88
N SER A 135 -6.42 -18.05 -9.41
CA SER A 135 -4.98 -18.22 -9.61
C SER A 135 -4.25 -18.05 -8.28
N SER A 136 -3.23 -18.86 -8.01
CA SER A 136 -2.31 -18.62 -6.88
C SER A 136 -1.71 -17.22 -6.92
N ASP A 137 -1.46 -16.74 -8.14
CA ASP A 137 -0.88 -15.42 -8.41
C ASP A 137 -1.94 -14.31 -8.47
N HIS A 138 -3.14 -14.52 -7.91
CA HIS A 138 -4.14 -13.46 -7.84
C HIS A 138 -3.71 -12.39 -6.83
N HIS A 139 -3.44 -11.18 -7.31
CA HIS A 139 -2.96 -10.06 -6.48
C HIS A 139 -4.10 -9.31 -5.78
N GLY A 140 -5.35 -9.63 -6.13
CA GLY A 140 -6.52 -8.83 -5.77
C GLY A 140 -7.05 -8.01 -6.94
N LYS A 141 -8.35 -7.74 -6.91
CA LYS A 141 -9.01 -6.93 -7.94
C LYS A 141 -8.50 -5.49 -7.90
N PRO A 142 -8.40 -4.79 -9.04
CA PRO A 142 -8.00 -3.38 -9.10
C PRO A 142 -8.68 -2.48 -8.05
N GLN A 143 -9.98 -2.69 -7.83
CA GLN A 143 -10.77 -1.95 -6.84
C GLN A 143 -10.42 -2.29 -5.39
N GLN A 144 -10.07 -3.55 -5.10
CA GLN A 144 -9.59 -3.98 -3.79
C GLN A 144 -8.25 -3.29 -3.49
N ARG A 145 -7.33 -3.28 -4.45
CA ARG A 145 -6.03 -2.61 -4.31
C ARG A 145 -6.18 -1.13 -3.98
N ARG A 146 -7.02 -0.37 -4.72
CA ARG A 146 -7.34 1.04 -4.38
C ARG A 146 -7.90 1.19 -2.95
N SER A 147 -8.82 0.31 -2.55
CA SER A 147 -9.42 0.34 -1.22
C SER A 147 -8.40 0.05 -0.12
N ALA A 148 -7.45 -0.85 -0.36
CA ALA A 148 -6.40 -1.20 0.59
C ALA A 148 -5.46 -0.02 0.85
N VAL A 149 -4.98 0.64 -0.21
CA VAL A 149 -4.15 1.85 -0.05
C VAL A 149 -4.94 2.95 0.69
N ARG A 150 -6.27 3.06 0.50
CA ARG A 150 -7.10 4.09 1.18
C ARG A 150 -7.24 3.78 2.66
N LEU A 151 -7.48 2.52 3.02
CA LEU A 151 -7.50 2.10 4.41
C LEU A 151 -6.16 2.36 5.09
N GLY A 152 -5.05 2.04 4.42
CA GLY A 152 -3.70 2.33 4.92
C GLY A 152 -3.47 3.82 5.21
N PHE A 153 -3.92 4.69 4.31
CA PHE A 153 -3.86 6.15 4.50
C PHE A 153 -4.67 6.62 5.71
N LEU A 154 -5.88 6.10 5.90
CA LEU A 154 -6.72 6.43 7.05
C LEU A 154 -6.13 5.93 8.37
N LEU A 155 -5.53 4.73 8.39
CA LEU A 155 -4.82 4.20 9.56
C LEU A 155 -3.61 5.06 9.95
N ALA A 156 -3.00 5.72 8.98
CA ALA A 156 -1.88 6.63 9.18
C ALA A 156 -2.28 8.02 9.65
N ASP A 157 -3.58 8.32 9.76
CA ASP A 157 -4.04 9.64 10.21
C ASP A 157 -3.38 10.05 11.55
N PRO A 158 -2.95 11.32 11.73
CA PRO A 158 -2.28 11.77 12.94
C PRO A 158 -3.08 11.55 14.24
N VAL A 159 -4.40 11.39 14.15
CA VAL A 159 -5.25 11.01 15.28
C VAL A 159 -4.91 9.61 15.85
N ASN A 160 -4.23 8.78 15.06
CA ASN A 160 -3.73 7.47 15.45
C ASN A 160 -2.27 7.56 15.92
N ALA A 161 -1.91 6.75 16.91
CA ALA A 161 -0.50 6.48 17.20
C ALA A 161 0.19 5.82 15.99
N LYS A 162 1.50 6.04 15.85
CA LYS A 162 2.29 5.39 14.79
C LYS A 162 2.30 3.89 15.03
N LEU A 163 1.96 3.11 14.00
CA LEU A 163 1.92 1.67 14.03
C LEU A 163 3.29 1.09 13.69
N THR A 164 3.68 0.02 14.37
CA THR A 164 4.70 -0.91 13.86
C THR A 164 4.13 -1.72 12.69
N ALA A 165 4.97 -2.43 11.94
CA ALA A 165 4.50 -3.30 10.85
C ALA A 165 3.51 -4.38 11.35
N THR A 166 3.77 -4.99 12.51
CA THR A 166 2.89 -6.01 13.10
C THR A 166 1.57 -5.43 13.64
N GLN A 167 1.59 -4.21 14.18
CA GLN A 167 0.37 -3.50 14.57
C GLN A 167 -0.42 -3.02 13.35
N PHE A 168 0.27 -2.67 12.25
CA PHE A 168 -0.38 -2.34 10.99
C PHE A 168 -1.11 -3.56 10.44
N ASP A 169 -0.43 -4.71 10.29
CA ASP A 169 -1.01 -5.98 9.82
C ASP A 169 -2.33 -6.30 10.53
N SER A 170 -2.28 -6.43 11.86
CA SER A 170 -3.46 -6.79 12.66
C SER A 170 -4.62 -5.80 12.52
N LYS A 171 -4.35 -4.49 12.53
CA LYS A 171 -5.40 -3.46 12.36
C LYS A 171 -5.91 -3.38 10.94
N PHE A 172 -5.03 -3.53 9.96
CA PHE A 172 -5.37 -3.50 8.55
C PHE A 172 -6.35 -4.63 8.23
N PHE A 173 -6.00 -5.88 8.53
CA PHE A 173 -6.89 -7.01 8.25
C PHE A 173 -8.17 -6.95 9.08
N TYR A 174 -8.11 -6.53 10.35
CA TYR A 174 -9.31 -6.32 11.16
C TYR A 174 -10.35 -5.45 10.44
N TYR A 175 -9.96 -4.24 10.01
CA TYR A 175 -10.89 -3.34 9.31
C TYR A 175 -11.18 -3.77 7.87
N TYR A 176 -10.20 -4.34 7.19
CA TYR A 176 -10.37 -4.73 5.79
C TYR A 176 -11.31 -5.92 5.64
N ASP A 177 -11.37 -6.84 6.60
CA ASP A 177 -12.41 -7.86 6.68
C ASP A 177 -13.80 -7.23 6.79
N GLY A 178 -13.92 -6.14 7.54
CA GLY A 178 -15.14 -5.33 7.57
C GLY A 178 -15.51 -4.75 6.20
N VAL A 179 -14.51 -4.29 5.42
CA VAL A 179 -14.69 -3.83 4.04
C VAL A 179 -15.12 -4.98 3.12
N LEU A 180 -14.53 -6.17 3.27
CA LEU A 180 -14.86 -7.33 2.44
C LEU A 180 -16.28 -7.84 2.71
N ASN A 181 -16.67 -7.90 3.98
CA ASN A 181 -17.93 -8.47 4.47
C ASN A 181 -19.09 -7.46 4.53
N ALA A 182 -18.85 -6.21 4.11
CA ALA A 182 -19.80 -5.13 4.21
C ALA A 182 -20.28 -4.82 5.65
N SER A 183 -19.41 -5.00 6.65
CA SER A 183 -19.71 -4.76 8.06
C SER A 183 -19.55 -3.29 8.42
N TYR A 184 -20.66 -2.62 8.76
CA TYR A 184 -20.67 -1.19 9.15
C TYR A 184 -20.60 -0.95 10.66
N ARG A 185 -20.58 -2.02 11.45
CA ARG A 185 -20.48 -1.99 12.91
C ARG A 185 -19.43 -3.00 13.32
N MET A 186 -18.33 -2.51 13.88
CA MET A 186 -17.22 -3.31 14.35
C MET A 186 -16.86 -2.80 15.74
N ALA A 187 -16.41 -3.69 16.62
CA ALA A 187 -15.84 -3.27 17.89
C ALA A 187 -14.54 -2.49 17.64
N LYS A 188 -14.11 -1.69 18.60
CA LYS A 188 -12.80 -1.06 18.54
C LYS A 188 -11.72 -2.13 18.79
N PRO A 189 -10.75 -2.33 17.87
CA PRO A 189 -9.67 -3.27 18.13
C PRO A 189 -8.73 -2.72 19.21
N GLU A 190 -8.03 -3.63 19.88
CA GLU A 190 -7.05 -3.28 20.90
C GLU A 190 -5.96 -2.33 20.34
N GLY A 191 -5.50 -1.39 21.17
CA GLY A 191 -4.46 -0.43 20.79
C GLY A 191 -4.87 0.58 19.71
N MET A 192 -6.14 0.63 19.29
CA MET A 192 -6.71 1.73 18.49
C MET A 192 -7.30 2.81 19.40
N SER A 193 -7.10 4.09 19.06
CA SER A 193 -7.76 5.20 19.74
C SER A 193 -9.25 5.24 19.40
N ASP A 194 -10.04 5.86 20.28
CA ASP A 194 -11.48 6.03 20.05
C ASP A 194 -11.76 6.94 18.85
N GLU A 195 -11.06 8.07 18.73
CA GLU A 195 -11.18 8.93 17.54
C GLU A 195 -10.77 8.19 16.27
N GLY A 196 -9.66 7.45 16.31
CA GLY A 196 -9.17 6.70 15.19
C GLY A 196 -10.15 5.63 14.70
N HIS A 197 -10.71 4.87 15.63
CA HIS A 197 -11.75 3.90 15.31
C HIS A 197 -12.99 4.59 14.72
N ARG A 198 -13.46 5.69 15.31
CA ARG A 198 -14.59 6.48 14.77
C ARG A 198 -14.29 6.97 13.35
N LEU A 199 -13.07 7.44 13.08
CA LEU A 199 -12.63 7.84 11.74
C LEU A 199 -12.78 6.69 10.74
N ILE A 200 -12.19 5.52 11.01
CA ILE A 200 -12.27 4.37 10.09
C ILE A 200 -13.73 3.95 9.89
N MET A 201 -14.52 3.86 10.96
CA MET A 201 -15.92 3.48 10.87
C MET A 201 -16.75 4.47 10.05
N SER A 202 -16.48 5.78 10.17
CA SER A 202 -17.13 6.81 9.35
C SER A 202 -16.83 6.66 7.85
N LYS A 203 -15.69 6.03 7.51
CA LYS A 203 -15.23 5.79 6.14
C LYS A 203 -15.51 4.37 5.65
N MET A 204 -16.12 3.49 6.45
CA MET A 204 -16.34 2.10 6.09
C MET A 204 -17.21 1.93 4.82
N LYS A 205 -18.26 2.75 4.69
CA LYS A 205 -19.10 2.77 3.48
C LYS A 205 -18.34 3.30 2.25
N GLU A 206 -17.47 4.28 2.44
CA GLU A 206 -16.59 4.82 1.39
C GLU A 206 -15.65 3.71 0.86
N LEU A 207 -14.93 3.04 1.77
CA LEU A 207 -14.02 1.93 1.45
C LEU A 207 -14.73 0.80 0.69
N GLN A 208 -15.93 0.42 1.14
CA GLN A 208 -16.72 -0.61 0.44
C GLN A 208 -17.17 -0.18 -0.96
N ARG A 209 -17.51 1.10 -1.17
CA ARG A 209 -17.83 1.62 -2.50
C ARG A 209 -16.61 1.58 -3.42
N ILE A 210 -15.43 1.92 -2.91
CA ILE A 210 -14.16 1.79 -3.65
C ILE A 210 -13.95 0.31 -4.02
N LYS A 211 -13.92 -0.58 -3.03
CA LYS A 211 -13.69 -2.03 -3.20
C LYS A 211 -14.65 -2.70 -4.18
N SER A 212 -15.91 -2.26 -4.22
CA SER A 212 -16.94 -2.84 -5.10
C SER A 212 -16.99 -2.20 -6.50
N GLY A 213 -16.19 -1.16 -6.76
CA GLY A 213 -16.25 -0.40 -8.01
C GLY A 213 -17.51 0.47 -8.15
N LYS A 214 -18.23 0.72 -7.05
CA LYS A 214 -19.43 1.59 -7.01
C LYS A 214 -19.09 3.07 -6.75
N MET A 215 -17.82 3.39 -6.58
CA MET A 215 -17.33 4.76 -6.55
C MET A 215 -16.80 5.10 -7.94
N SER A 216 -17.27 6.20 -8.50
CA SER A 216 -16.73 6.71 -9.76
C SER A 216 -15.31 7.23 -9.57
N ASP A 217 -14.52 7.28 -10.64
CA ASP A 217 -13.19 7.87 -10.61
C ASP A 217 -13.24 9.34 -10.16
N ALA A 218 -14.24 10.11 -10.62
CA ALA A 218 -14.43 11.50 -10.20
C ALA A 218 -14.67 11.63 -8.68
N GLU A 219 -15.51 10.77 -8.09
CA GLU A 219 -15.68 10.75 -6.62
C GLU A 219 -14.38 10.36 -5.92
N PHE A 220 -13.67 9.35 -6.44
CA PHE A 220 -12.42 8.85 -5.86
C PHE A 220 -11.32 9.91 -5.85
N PHE A 221 -11.20 10.69 -6.93
CA PHE A 221 -10.24 11.80 -7.05
C PHE A 221 -10.53 12.98 -6.12
N ASN A 222 -11.77 13.11 -5.64
CA ASN A 222 -12.21 14.19 -4.76
C ASN A 222 -12.50 13.73 -3.33
N LEU A 223 -11.96 12.58 -2.91
CA LEU A 223 -12.02 12.17 -1.51
C LEU A 223 -11.13 13.07 -0.64
N ASP A 224 -11.61 13.36 0.57
CA ASP A 224 -10.85 14.08 1.60
C ASP A 224 -9.86 13.15 2.34
#